data_AF-X1KVL4-F1
#
_entry.id   AF-X1KVL4-F1
#
_cell.length_a   1.000
_cell.length_b   1.000
_cell.length_c   1.000
_cell.angle_alpha   90.00
_cell.angle_beta   90.00
_cell.angle_gamma   90.00
#
_symmetry.space_group_name_H-M   'P 1'
#
loop_
_entity.id
_entity.type
_entity.pdbx_description
1 polymer ?
#
loop_
_entity_poly.entity_id
_entity_poly.type
_entity_poly.pdbx_seq_one_letter_code
_entity_poly.pdbx_strand_id
1 'polypeptide(L)'
;MKAKEKKFESEAALQDILYQSPEIIPIEKLGENLLKPSIFIKEAGLPGSGYTDLIGIDEQGGITIIECKLATNTDIRRKVIGQVLEYAAYLWQMDYDQFDSICCKAEGWVDKHLADAMREKMATEQPGWSEEGFQNSVVSTLEKGDFRLIIAVDALNDELRRIIQFLNSRSEGGP
;
A
#
# COMPACT_ATOMS: atom_id res chain seq x y z
N MET A 1 6.93 27.56 -7.26
CA MET A 1 7.63 27.39 -5.96
C MET A 1 8.33 26.04 -6.02
N LYS A 2 9.67 25.99 -5.94
CA LYS A 2 10.38 24.70 -5.80
C LYS A 2 10.19 24.24 -4.36
N ALA A 3 9.59 23.07 -4.15
CA ALA A 3 9.57 22.44 -2.83
C ALA A 3 11.03 22.28 -2.37
N LYS A 4 11.36 22.81 -1.18
CA LYS A 4 12.65 22.52 -0.55
C LYS A 4 12.64 21.03 -0.18
N GLU A 5 13.60 20.27 -0.69
CA GLU A 5 13.86 18.90 -0.24
C GLU A 5 14.07 18.93 1.27
N LYS A 6 13.07 18.47 2.01
CA LYS A 6 13.20 18.23 3.44
C LYS A 6 13.77 16.84 3.58
N LYS A 7 15.02 16.72 4.05
CA LYS A 7 15.55 15.42 4.45
C LYS A 7 14.70 14.89 5.59
N PHE A 8 14.15 13.69 5.42
CA PHE A 8 13.40 13.03 6.48
C PHE A 8 14.37 12.52 7.54
N GLU A 9 13.98 12.61 8.82
CA GLU A 9 14.86 12.28 9.95
C GLU A 9 14.95 10.77 10.18
N SER A 10 13.94 10.00 9.76
CA SER A 10 13.90 8.53 9.86
C SER A 10 12.89 7.95 8.86
N GLU A 11 12.96 6.63 8.63
CA GLU A 11 11.96 5.87 7.86
C GLU A 11 10.58 5.95 8.53
N ALA A 12 10.53 5.89 9.86
CA ALA A 12 9.31 6.05 10.65
C ALA A 12 8.66 7.44 10.43
N ALA A 13 9.46 8.50 10.33
CA ALA A 13 8.92 9.84 10.06
C ALA A 13 8.31 9.95 8.65
N LEU A 14 8.90 9.27 7.65
CA LEU A 14 8.32 9.21 6.31
C LEU A 14 7.02 8.39 6.32
N GLN A 15 7.01 7.24 6.98
CA GLN A 15 5.84 6.40 7.17
C GLN A 15 4.69 7.15 7.86
N ASP A 16 4.98 7.86 8.96
CA ASP A 16 3.99 8.65 9.70
C ASP A 16 3.34 9.73 8.84
N ILE A 17 4.15 10.43 8.03
CA ILE A 17 3.63 11.45 7.11
C ILE A 17 2.69 10.82 6.08
N LEU A 18 3.05 9.67 5.51
CA LEU A 18 2.19 8.99 4.53
C LEU A 18 0.92 8.43 5.16
N TYR A 19 1.00 7.90 6.38
CA TYR A 19 -0.15 7.40 7.14
C TYR A 19 -1.13 8.54 7.48
N GLN A 20 -0.62 9.71 7.87
CA GLN A 20 -1.44 10.86 8.24
C GLN A 20 -1.96 11.66 7.04
N SER A 21 -1.25 11.60 5.91
CA SER A 21 -1.58 12.35 4.69
C SER A 21 -1.59 11.45 3.45
N PRO A 22 -2.62 10.58 3.30
CA PRO A 22 -2.89 9.80 2.11
C PRO A 22 -2.74 10.53 0.77
N GLU A 23 -3.16 11.80 0.76
CA GLU A 23 -3.22 12.67 -0.42
C GLU A 23 -1.86 12.99 -1.01
N ILE A 24 -0.77 12.75 -0.26
CA ILE A 24 0.60 12.96 -0.73
C ILE A 24 0.99 11.92 -1.77
N ILE A 25 0.39 10.72 -1.75
CA ILE A 25 0.72 9.67 -2.70
C ILE A 25 0.06 10.01 -4.05
N PRO A 26 0.84 10.30 -5.11
CA PRO A 26 0.30 10.75 -6.39
C PRO A 26 -0.14 9.55 -7.24
N ILE A 27 -1.18 8.86 -6.79
CA ILE A 27 -1.64 7.59 -7.38
C ILE A 27 -2.10 7.76 -8.83
N GLU A 28 -2.59 8.94 -9.20
CA GLU A 28 -3.00 9.27 -10.56
C GLU A 28 -1.82 9.23 -11.55
N LYS A 29 -0.59 9.28 -11.06
CA LYS A 29 0.62 9.16 -11.88
C LYS A 29 1.08 7.71 -12.06
N LEU A 30 0.46 6.76 -11.36
CA LEU A 30 0.86 5.35 -11.37
C LEU A 30 0.09 4.52 -12.40
N GLY A 31 -1.03 5.03 -12.91
CA GLY A 31 -1.84 4.36 -13.93
C GLY A 31 -3.19 5.01 -14.12
N GLU A 32 -3.87 4.68 -15.21
CA GLU A 32 -5.24 5.12 -15.44
C GLU A 32 -6.21 4.41 -14.48
N ASN A 33 -7.24 5.13 -14.04
CA ASN A 33 -8.33 4.61 -13.18
C ASN A 33 -7.90 4.03 -11.82
N LEU A 34 -6.71 4.37 -11.32
CA LEU A 34 -6.31 4.02 -9.96
C LEU A 34 -6.95 4.96 -8.94
N LEU A 35 -7.55 4.38 -7.90
CA LEU A 35 -8.18 5.13 -6.81
C LEU A 35 -7.23 5.35 -5.65
N LYS A 36 -7.42 6.43 -4.91
CA LYS A 36 -6.59 6.70 -3.72
C LYS A 36 -7.05 5.83 -2.54
N PRO A 37 -6.14 5.21 -1.78
CA PRO A 37 -6.47 4.57 -0.53
C PRO A 37 -7.21 5.54 0.39
N SER A 38 -8.40 5.12 0.82
CA SER A 38 -9.21 5.81 1.82
C SER A 38 -8.80 5.42 3.24
N ILE A 39 -8.18 4.25 3.38
CA ILE A 39 -7.67 3.68 4.64
C ILE A 39 -6.22 3.30 4.48
N PHE A 40 -5.42 3.56 5.51
CA PHE A 40 -4.09 2.99 5.66
C PHE A 40 -4.06 2.13 6.91
N ILE A 41 -3.39 0.99 6.80
CA ILE A 41 -3.07 0.07 7.89
C ILE A 41 -1.57 0.18 8.12
N LYS A 42 -1.18 0.59 9.32
CA LYS A 42 0.23 0.80 9.67
C LYS A 42 0.81 -0.42 10.38
N GLU A 43 2.03 -0.81 10.00
CA GLU A 43 2.75 -1.92 10.66
C GLU A 43 1.93 -3.22 10.68
N ALA A 44 1.36 -3.59 9.53
CA ALA A 44 0.61 -4.83 9.37
C ALA A 44 1.55 -6.04 9.40
N GLY A 45 1.42 -6.91 10.41
CA GLY A 45 2.22 -8.12 10.55
C GLY A 45 1.70 -9.26 9.67
N LEU A 46 2.48 -9.64 8.66
CA LEU A 46 2.16 -10.74 7.75
C LEU A 46 2.73 -12.07 8.27
N PRO A 47 1.89 -13.10 8.55
CA PRO A 47 2.36 -14.38 9.05
C PRO A 47 3.41 -15.03 8.14
N GLY A 48 4.60 -15.31 8.69
CA GLY A 48 5.69 -15.95 7.96
C GLY A 48 6.56 -15.02 7.12
N SER A 49 6.27 -13.72 7.09
CA SER A 49 7.13 -12.67 6.52
C SER A 49 7.53 -11.68 7.63
N GLY A 50 7.15 -10.41 7.53
CA GLY A 50 7.42 -9.37 8.51
C GLY A 50 6.30 -8.34 8.60
N TYR A 51 6.65 -7.14 9.06
CA TYR A 51 5.72 -6.02 9.16
C TYR A 51 5.86 -5.14 7.94
N THR A 52 4.75 -4.89 7.23
CA THR A 52 4.72 -3.87 6.17
C THR A 52 4.79 -2.48 6.78
N ASP A 53 5.39 -1.50 6.12
CA ASP A 53 5.29 -0.12 6.60
C ASP A 53 3.84 0.38 6.52
N LEU A 54 3.22 0.30 5.34
CA LEU A 54 1.79 0.64 5.18
C LEU A 54 1.10 -0.26 4.16
N ILE A 55 -0.17 -0.57 4.43
CA ILE A 55 -1.11 -1.12 3.44
C ILE A 55 -2.23 -0.10 3.23
N GLY A 56 -2.37 0.41 2.01
CA GLY A 56 -3.47 1.28 1.61
C GLY A 56 -4.62 0.49 0.98
N ILE A 57 -5.85 0.76 1.37
CA ILE A 57 -7.07 0.18 0.80
C ILE A 57 -7.96 1.30 0.27
N ASP A 58 -8.36 1.23 -1.00
CA ASP A 58 -9.34 2.14 -1.61
C ASP A 58 -10.76 1.60 -1.52
N GLU A 59 -11.74 2.44 -1.85
CA GLU A 59 -13.16 2.13 -1.70
C GLU A 59 -13.67 1.01 -2.62
N GLN A 60 -12.90 0.64 -3.65
CA GLN A 60 -13.19 -0.46 -4.57
C GLN A 60 -12.39 -1.73 -4.25
N GLY A 61 -11.76 -1.79 -3.07
CA GLY A 61 -11.03 -2.98 -2.62
C GLY A 61 -9.66 -3.16 -3.29
N GLY A 62 -9.14 -2.12 -3.95
CA GLY A 62 -7.77 -2.11 -4.44
C GLY A 62 -6.79 -2.00 -3.28
N ILE A 63 -5.72 -2.80 -3.31
CA ILE A 63 -4.70 -2.87 -2.26
C ILE A 63 -3.39 -2.24 -2.74
N THR A 64 -2.79 -1.40 -1.90
CA THR A 64 -1.49 -0.77 -2.11
C THR A 64 -0.55 -1.18 -1.00
N ILE A 65 0.62 -1.72 -1.34
CA ILE A 65 1.68 -2.04 -0.38
C ILE A 65 2.74 -0.94 -0.51
N ILE A 66 3.07 -0.28 0.60
CA ILE A 66 4.04 0.81 0.61
C ILE A 66 5.17 0.46 1.56
N GLU A 67 6.41 0.54 1.07
CA GLU A 67 7.62 0.42 1.87
C GLU A 67 8.37 1.76 1.85
N CYS A 68 8.71 2.25 3.05
CA CYS A 68 9.40 3.51 3.31
C CYS A 68 10.89 3.25 3.58
N LYS A 69 11.75 3.96 2.86
CA LYS A 69 13.21 3.79 2.96
C LYS A 69 13.93 5.12 2.80
N LEU A 70 14.94 5.39 3.64
CA LEU A 70 15.80 6.55 3.44
C LEU A 70 16.99 6.20 2.54
N ALA A 71 17.33 7.06 1.58
CA ALA A 71 18.43 6.95 0.64
C ALA A 71 19.79 7.14 1.34
N THR A 72 20.13 6.20 2.22
CA THR A 72 21.31 6.24 3.08
C THR A 72 22.44 5.34 2.57
N ASN A 73 22.11 4.26 1.84
CA ASN A 73 23.08 3.35 1.21
C ASN A 73 22.51 2.73 -0.09
N THR A 74 23.38 2.47 -1.06
CA THR A 74 23.05 1.79 -2.32
C THR A 74 22.37 0.43 -2.11
N ASP A 75 22.74 -0.35 -1.08
CA ASP A 75 22.19 -1.70 -0.86
C ASP A 75 20.68 -1.73 -0.61
N ILE A 76 20.11 -0.60 -0.22
CA ILE A 76 18.68 -0.46 0.05
C ILE A 76 17.80 -0.84 -1.14
N ARG A 77 18.30 -0.66 -2.38
CA ARG A 77 17.54 -0.94 -3.61
C ARG A 77 17.13 -2.41 -3.75
N ARG A 78 17.99 -3.34 -3.34
CA ARG A 78 17.67 -4.78 -3.43
C ARG A 78 16.74 -5.18 -2.31
N LYS A 79 17.01 -4.65 -1.11
CA LYS A 79 16.22 -4.92 0.08
C LYS A 79 14.77 -4.45 -0.11
N VAL A 80 14.57 -3.19 -0.51
CA VAL A 80 13.24 -2.60 -0.67
C VAL A 80 12.41 -3.30 -1.74
N ILE A 81 13.03 -3.68 -2.86
CA ILE A 81 12.36 -4.45 -3.92
C ILE A 81 11.99 -5.85 -3.42
N GLY A 82 12.90 -6.51 -2.70
CA GLY A 82 12.62 -7.80 -2.08
C GLY A 82 11.44 -7.72 -1.10
N GLN A 83 11.43 -6.71 -0.22
CA GLN A 83 10.38 -6.53 0.77
C GLN A 83 9.00 -6.33 0.14
N VAL A 84 8.84 -5.40 -0.81
CA VAL A 84 7.52 -5.17 -1.43
C VAL A 84 7.01 -6.40 -2.19
N LEU A 85 7.89 -7.15 -2.84
CA LEU A 85 7.53 -8.39 -3.54
C LEU A 85 7.25 -9.54 -2.57
N GLU A 86 7.97 -9.62 -1.46
CA GLU A 86 7.73 -10.58 -0.40
C GLU A 86 6.35 -10.32 0.22
N TYR A 87 6.04 -9.09 0.64
CA TYR A 87 4.73 -8.78 1.20
C TYR A 87 3.60 -9.04 0.21
N ALA A 88 3.78 -8.70 -1.07
CA ALA A 88 2.84 -9.04 -2.13
C ALA A 88 2.61 -10.55 -2.21
N ALA A 89 3.68 -11.35 -2.20
CA ALA A 89 3.56 -12.81 -2.27
C ALA A 89 2.86 -13.42 -1.05
N TYR A 90 3.01 -12.82 0.14
CA TYR A 90 2.34 -13.29 1.37
C TYR A 90 0.89 -12.84 1.50
N LEU A 91 0.50 -11.74 0.85
CA LEU A 91 -0.90 -11.31 0.74
C LEU A 91 -1.64 -12.06 -0.38
N TRP A 92 -0.93 -12.44 -1.44
CA TRP A 92 -1.51 -13.18 -2.54
C TRP A 92 -2.11 -14.50 -2.06
N GLN A 93 -3.35 -14.78 -2.48
CA GLN A 93 -4.14 -15.95 -2.06
C GLN A 93 -4.51 -16.00 -0.57
N MET A 94 -4.31 -14.91 0.18
CA MET A 94 -4.85 -14.77 1.53
C MET A 94 -6.37 -14.62 1.44
N ASP A 95 -7.09 -15.30 2.33
CA ASP A 95 -8.53 -15.18 2.50
C ASP A 95 -8.89 -13.86 3.21
N TYR A 96 -10.08 -13.33 2.89
CA TYR A 96 -10.51 -12.02 3.39
C TYR A 96 -10.48 -11.94 4.92
N ASP A 97 -10.92 -12.98 5.62
CA ASP A 97 -10.98 -13.00 7.09
C ASP A 97 -9.58 -12.91 7.73
N GLN A 98 -8.56 -13.52 7.12
CA GLN A 98 -7.18 -13.37 7.60
C GLN A 98 -6.67 -11.96 7.36
N PHE A 99 -6.92 -11.41 6.17
CA PHE A 99 -6.52 -10.04 5.84
C PHE A 99 -7.20 -9.01 6.76
N ASP A 100 -8.50 -9.15 7.00
CA ASP A 100 -9.27 -8.34 7.93
C ASP A 100 -8.72 -8.46 9.36
N SER A 101 -8.39 -9.69 9.82
CA SER A 101 -7.78 -9.90 11.13
C SER A 101 -6.41 -9.20 11.27
N ILE A 102 -5.60 -9.17 10.20
CA ILE A 102 -4.33 -8.45 10.18
C ILE A 102 -4.59 -6.94 10.32
N CYS A 103 -5.56 -6.39 9.57
CA CYS A 103 -5.95 -4.99 9.66
C CYS A 103 -6.41 -4.62 11.08
N CYS A 104 -7.30 -5.43 11.66
CA CYS A 104 -7.83 -5.20 13.00
C CYS A 104 -6.73 -5.22 14.07
N LYS A 105 -5.78 -6.16 13.99
CA LYS A 105 -4.66 -6.26 14.93
C LYS A 105 -3.72 -5.07 14.83
N ALA A 106 -3.38 -4.67 13.61
CA ALA A 106 -2.47 -3.56 13.35
C ALA A 106 -3.05 -2.22 13.86
N GLU A 107 -4.34 -1.97 13.61
CA GLU A 107 -5.01 -0.73 14.02
C GLU A 107 -5.62 -0.80 15.43
N GLY A 108 -5.53 -1.94 16.11
CA GLY A 108 -6.07 -2.14 17.47
C GLY A 108 -7.61 -2.11 17.54
N TRP A 109 -8.30 -2.52 16.47
CA TRP A 109 -9.76 -2.59 16.43
C TRP A 109 -10.28 -3.80 17.21
N VAL A 110 -11.28 -3.57 18.08
CA VAL A 110 -11.85 -4.61 18.95
C VAL A 110 -13.20 -5.11 18.43
N ASP A 111 -14.09 -4.20 18.02
CA ASP A 111 -15.44 -4.50 17.52
C ASP A 111 -15.69 -3.80 16.17
N LYS A 112 -14.63 -3.71 15.35
CA LYS A 112 -14.66 -2.99 14.08
C LYS A 112 -13.84 -3.75 13.05
N HIS A 113 -14.44 -4.02 11.90
CA HIS A 113 -13.79 -4.67 10.76
C HIS A 113 -13.38 -3.64 9.71
N LEU A 114 -12.55 -4.07 8.75
CA LEU A 114 -12.11 -3.24 7.63
C LEU A 114 -13.29 -2.66 6.84
N ALA A 115 -14.32 -3.48 6.60
CA ALA A 115 -15.52 -3.04 5.91
C ALA A 115 -16.29 -1.96 6.69
N ASP A 116 -16.35 -2.04 8.02
CA ASP A 116 -16.96 -1.00 8.84
C ASP A 116 -16.16 0.30 8.78
N ALA A 117 -14.83 0.20 8.87
CA ALA A 117 -13.94 1.34 8.71
C ALA A 117 -14.12 2.03 7.36
N MET A 118 -14.28 1.25 6.29
CA MET A 118 -14.52 1.79 4.95
C MET A 118 -15.92 2.41 4.84
N ARG A 119 -16.94 1.76 5.41
CA ARG A 119 -18.31 2.29 5.44
C ARG A 119 -18.37 3.67 6.10
N GLU A 120 -17.68 3.85 7.22
CA GLU A 120 -17.61 5.14 7.93
C GLU A 120 -16.97 6.25 7.06
N LYS A 121 -15.91 5.93 6.31
CA LYS A 121 -15.27 6.87 5.37
C LYS A 121 -16.20 7.21 4.20
N MET A 122 -16.85 6.20 3.62
CA MET A 122 -17.68 6.37 2.44
C MET A 122 -19.04 7.00 2.73
N ALA A 123 -19.52 6.96 3.98
CA ALA A 123 -20.79 7.57 4.37
C ALA A 123 -20.91 9.06 3.96
N THR A 124 -19.79 9.78 3.94
CA THR A 124 -19.75 11.20 3.52
C THR A 124 -19.36 11.41 2.07
N GLU A 125 -18.63 10.47 1.47
CA GLU A 125 -18.00 10.64 0.16
C GLU A 125 -18.78 9.97 -0.99
N GLN A 126 -19.36 8.79 -0.74
CA GLN A 126 -20.06 7.99 -1.75
C GLN A 126 -21.33 7.34 -1.18
N PRO A 127 -22.46 8.07 -1.14
CA PRO A 127 -23.75 7.51 -0.74
C PRO A 127 -24.15 6.36 -1.67
N GLY A 128 -24.27 5.15 -1.13
CA GLY A 128 -24.59 3.93 -1.91
C GLY A 128 -23.44 2.94 -2.06
N TRP A 129 -22.30 3.20 -1.42
CA TRP A 129 -21.23 2.20 -1.29
C TRP A 129 -21.77 0.88 -0.72
N SER A 130 -21.37 -0.25 -1.34
CA SER A 130 -21.82 -1.60 -0.96
C SER A 130 -20.69 -2.35 -0.26
N GLU A 131 -20.95 -2.75 0.97
CA GLU A 131 -20.03 -3.59 1.75
C GLU A 131 -19.75 -4.92 1.07
N GLU A 132 -20.79 -5.62 0.63
CA GLU A 132 -20.64 -6.91 -0.07
C GLU A 132 -19.81 -6.74 -1.34
N GLY A 133 -20.06 -5.66 -2.10
CA GLY A 133 -19.29 -5.33 -3.29
C GLY A 133 -17.81 -5.05 -2.99
N PHE A 134 -17.53 -4.31 -1.90
CA PHE A 134 -16.19 -4.04 -1.44
C PHE A 134 -15.46 -5.31 -1.01
N GLN A 135 -16.07 -6.14 -0.15
CA GLN A 135 -15.48 -7.38 0.32
C GLN A 135 -15.15 -8.33 -0.84
N ASN A 136 -16.09 -8.51 -1.78
CA ASN A 136 -15.86 -9.29 -2.99
C ASN A 136 -14.71 -8.75 -3.85
N SER A 137 -14.55 -7.43 -3.90
CA SER A 137 -13.46 -6.80 -4.64
C SER A 137 -12.11 -7.00 -3.93
N VAL A 138 -12.06 -6.89 -2.61
CA VAL A 138 -10.86 -7.22 -1.80
C VAL A 138 -10.46 -8.69 -2.01
N VAL A 139 -11.42 -9.61 -1.96
CA VAL A 139 -11.18 -11.04 -2.26
C VAL A 139 -10.57 -11.19 -3.65
N SER A 140 -11.18 -10.57 -4.68
CA SER A 140 -10.66 -10.65 -6.05
C SER A 140 -9.24 -10.10 -6.18
N THR A 141 -8.92 -9.00 -5.50
CA THR A 141 -7.58 -8.40 -5.47
C THR A 141 -6.57 -9.36 -4.84
N LEU A 142 -6.90 -9.96 -3.69
CA LEU A 142 -6.05 -10.93 -3.00
C LEU A 142 -5.83 -12.21 -3.83
N GLU A 143 -6.87 -12.71 -4.49
CA GLU A 143 -6.79 -13.90 -5.35
C GLU A 143 -5.92 -13.64 -6.59
N LYS A 144 -6.12 -12.53 -7.29
CA LYS A 144 -5.33 -12.19 -8.49
C LYS A 144 -3.91 -11.76 -8.15
N GLY A 145 -3.70 -11.22 -6.95
CA GLY A 145 -2.44 -10.57 -6.58
C GLY A 145 -2.25 -9.22 -7.27
N ASP A 146 -3.35 -8.58 -7.68
CA ASP A 146 -3.36 -7.29 -8.40
C ASP A 146 -3.08 -6.13 -7.43
N PHE A 147 -1.88 -6.15 -6.84
CA PHE A 147 -1.44 -5.18 -5.85
C PHE A 147 -0.69 -4.00 -6.49
N ARG A 148 -0.86 -2.82 -5.92
CA ARG A 148 -0.04 -1.65 -6.23
C ARG A 148 1.16 -1.64 -5.31
N LEU A 149 2.37 -1.68 -5.86
CA LEU A 149 3.59 -1.66 -5.07
C LEU A 149 4.22 -0.27 -5.13
N ILE A 150 4.35 0.37 -3.98
CA ILE A 150 4.92 1.71 -3.85
C ILE A 150 6.17 1.65 -2.99
N ILE A 151 7.23 2.26 -3.51
CA ILE A 151 8.48 2.46 -2.78
C ILE A 151 8.60 3.95 -2.48
N ALA A 152 8.40 4.31 -1.21
CA ALA A 152 8.53 5.67 -0.73
C ALA A 152 9.96 5.93 -0.27
N VAL A 153 10.66 6.83 -0.96
CA VAL A 153 12.04 7.22 -0.63
C VAL A 153 12.18 8.73 -0.54
N ASP A 154 13.04 9.20 0.35
CA ASP A 154 13.38 10.62 0.46
C ASP A 154 14.20 11.13 -0.74
N ALA A 155 14.96 10.25 -1.39
CA ALA A 155 15.62 10.53 -2.67
C ALA A 155 15.68 9.28 -3.57
N LEU A 156 15.25 9.44 -4.83
CA LEU A 156 15.34 8.37 -5.82
C LEU A 156 16.72 8.36 -6.49
N ASN A 157 17.50 7.30 -6.29
CA ASN A 157 18.76 7.11 -7.02
C ASN A 157 18.52 6.45 -8.39
N ASP A 158 19.45 6.64 -9.33
CA ASP A 158 19.32 6.17 -10.72
C ASP A 158 19.23 4.64 -10.83
N GLU A 159 19.85 3.90 -9.91
CA GLU A 159 19.83 2.44 -9.93
C GLU A 159 18.47 1.87 -9.54
N LEU A 160 17.87 2.38 -8.45
CA LEU A 160 16.52 2.01 -8.03
C LEU A 160 15.50 2.42 -9.10
N ARG A 161 15.63 3.63 -9.66
CA ARG A 161 14.82 4.08 -10.80
C ARG A 161 14.90 3.10 -11.97
N ARG A 162 16.10 2.66 -12.34
CA ARG A 162 16.30 1.70 -13.44
C ARG A 162 15.62 0.35 -13.18
N ILE A 163 15.67 -0.15 -11.95
CA ILE A 163 14.98 -1.39 -11.56
C ILE A 163 13.47 -1.22 -11.67
N ILE A 164 12.91 -0.14 -11.11
CA ILE A 164 11.47 0.15 -11.17
C ILE A 164 10.99 0.28 -12.62
N GLN A 165 11.72 1.02 -13.45
CA GLN A 165 11.41 1.15 -14.89
C GLN A 165 11.42 -0.20 -15.61
N PHE A 166 12.41 -1.05 -15.31
CA PHE A 166 12.46 -2.39 -15.87
C PHE A 166 11.26 -3.23 -15.44
N LEU A 167 10.89 -3.23 -14.16
CA LEU A 167 9.73 -3.97 -13.66
C LEU A 167 8.43 -3.50 -14.30
N ASN A 168 8.21 -2.18 -14.38
CA ASN A 168 7.01 -1.61 -15.00
C ASN A 168 6.93 -1.96 -16.50
N SER A 169 8.07 -2.06 -17.21
CA SER A 169 8.08 -2.49 -18.62
C SER A 169 7.70 -3.96 -18.83
N ARG A 170 7.67 -4.76 -17.76
CA ARG A 170 7.23 -6.17 -17.79
C ARG A 170 5.78 -6.34 -17.34
N SER A 171 5.25 -5.45 -16.50
CA SER A 171 3.84 -5.46 -16.11
C SER A 171 2.91 -5.06 -17.26
N GLU A 172 3.38 -4.27 -18.23
CA GLU A 172 2.63 -3.95 -19.46
C GLU A 172 2.60 -5.10 -20.50
N GLY A 173 3.09 -6.29 -20.14
CA GLY A 173 3.13 -7.45 -21.03
C GLY A 173 2.94 -8.77 -20.30
N GLY A 174 1.67 -9.16 -20.11
CA GLY A 174 1.27 -10.56 -19.96
C GLY A 174 0.56 -11.04 -21.24
N PRO A 175 0.74 -12.30 -21.67
CA PRO A 175 -0.02 -12.90 -22.78
C PRO A 175 -1.52 -13.01 -22.50
#